data_AF-A0A1H4HRW9-F1
#
_entry.id   AF-A0A1H4HRW9-F1
#
_cell.length_a   1.000
_cell.length_b   1.000
_cell.length_c   1.000
_cell.angle_alpha   90.00
_cell.angle_beta   90.00
_cell.angle_gamma   90.00
#
_symmetry.space_group_name_H-M   'P 1'
#
loop_
_entity.id
_entity.type
_entity.pdbx_description
1 polymer ?
#
loop_
_entity_poly.entity_id
_entity_poly.type
_entity_poly.pdbx_seq_one_letter_code
_entity_poly.pdbx_strand_id
1 'polypeptide(L)'
;MKASVFAVACLATGALLAGCSSTPSNKDDSTFVYLLDKPTNWVENKVDELPPLPQQANLLPFDVSQNTPLHFFLDSKSVSVGSDGVVRYTVVITTPTGARNVNYEGIRCDTYEWRLYAGLDADHNGWDRTVANAFSRIENGELNAYHAALYQDYFCANKIPIANAKRIVENVQFHRTQSVLIR
;
A
#
# COMPACT_ATOMS: atom_id res chain seq x y z
N MET A 1 -87.78 16.79 47.07
CA MET A 1 -87.61 15.79 46.00
C MET A 1 -86.25 16.01 45.36
N LYS A 2 -85.50 14.91 45.21
CA LYS A 2 -84.25 14.73 44.46
C LYS A 2 -82.98 15.36 45.06
N ALA A 3 -82.35 14.54 45.91
CA ALA A 3 -80.95 14.57 46.26
C ALA A 3 -80.07 14.10 45.10
N SER A 4 -78.80 14.53 45.08
CA SER A 4 -77.72 13.81 44.42
C SER A 4 -76.41 14.12 45.16
N VAL A 5 -75.83 13.06 45.73
CA VAL A 5 -74.56 13.02 46.47
C VAL A 5 -73.51 12.43 45.54
N PHE A 6 -72.30 13.00 45.48
CA PHE A 6 -71.01 12.34 45.22
C PHE A 6 -69.91 13.35 45.58
N ALA A 7 -68.71 13.07 46.03
CA ALA A 7 -68.06 12.00 46.79
C ALA A 7 -66.66 12.57 47.12
N VAL A 8 -66.12 12.23 48.29
CA VAL A 8 -64.83 12.69 48.84
C VAL A 8 -63.65 12.08 48.07
N ALA A 9 -62.56 12.85 47.86
CA ALA A 9 -61.18 12.35 47.96
C ALA A 9 -60.16 13.51 48.01
N CYS A 10 -59.62 13.78 49.20
CA CYS A 10 -58.35 14.49 49.36
C CYS A 10 -57.22 13.59 48.84
N LEU A 11 -56.44 14.08 47.89
CA LEU A 11 -55.09 13.57 47.62
C LEU A 11 -54.13 14.75 47.53
N ALA A 12 -53.32 14.88 48.59
CA ALA A 12 -52.16 15.75 48.62
C ALA A 12 -51.21 15.35 47.49
N THR A 13 -50.86 16.29 46.62
CA THR A 13 -49.74 16.14 45.69
C THR A 13 -48.78 17.28 45.94
N GLY A 14 -47.65 16.91 46.56
CA GLY A 14 -46.53 17.79 46.84
C GLY A 14 -45.88 18.29 45.56
N ALA A 15 -45.35 19.50 45.64
CA ALA A 15 -44.52 20.11 44.62
C ALA A 15 -43.24 19.27 44.40
N LEU A 16 -43.10 18.67 43.22
CA LEU A 16 -41.82 18.14 42.75
C LEU A 16 -41.12 19.22 41.94
N LEU A 17 -40.10 19.83 42.55
CA LEU A 17 -39.07 20.59 41.84
C LEU A 17 -38.26 19.60 40.99
N ALA A 18 -38.62 19.41 39.73
CA ALA A 18 -37.76 18.73 38.77
C ALA A 18 -36.69 19.72 38.27
N GLY A 19 -35.51 19.68 38.88
CA GLY A 19 -34.33 20.36 38.38
C GLY A 19 -33.92 19.78 37.01
N CYS A 20 -33.70 20.65 36.03
CA CYS A 20 -33.13 20.27 34.74
C CYS A 20 -31.65 19.88 34.92
N SER A 21 -31.37 18.59 35.12
CA SER A 21 -30.02 18.05 34.92
C SER A 21 -29.76 17.92 33.42
N SER A 22 -29.14 18.93 32.81
CA SER A 22 -28.54 18.79 31.49
C SER A 22 -27.24 18.02 31.61
N THR A 23 -27.26 16.72 31.33
CA THR A 23 -26.05 15.92 31.20
C THR A 23 -25.30 16.37 29.93
N PRO A 24 -24.05 16.84 30.02
CA PRO A 24 -23.25 17.07 28.83
C PRO A 24 -22.90 15.69 28.24
N SER A 25 -23.51 15.33 27.11
CA SER A 25 -23.06 14.20 26.30
C SER A 25 -21.77 14.63 25.60
N ASN A 26 -20.66 14.58 26.32
CA ASN A 26 -19.34 14.63 25.72
C ASN A 26 -19.18 13.32 24.92
N LYS A 27 -19.44 13.39 23.61
CA LYS A 27 -19.05 12.36 22.64
C LYS A 27 -17.78 12.85 21.98
N ASP A 28 -16.72 12.83 22.76
CA ASP A 28 -15.34 12.88 22.34
C ASP A 28 -15.07 11.53 21.68
N ASP A 29 -15.58 11.34 20.46
CA ASP A 29 -15.24 10.19 19.61
C ASP A 29 -13.87 10.43 18.96
N SER A 30 -12.89 10.75 19.80
CA SER A 30 -11.47 10.73 19.44
C SER A 30 -10.99 9.29 19.57
N THR A 31 -11.58 8.42 18.75
CA THR A 31 -11.12 7.04 18.63
C THR A 31 -9.76 7.10 17.94
N PHE A 32 -8.69 7.16 18.75
CA PHE A 32 -7.34 6.80 18.33
C PHE A 32 -7.34 5.30 18.02
N VAL A 33 -7.77 4.96 16.80
CA VAL A 33 -7.60 3.62 16.24
C VAL A 33 -6.10 3.43 16.07
N TYR A 34 -5.50 2.57 16.88
CA TYR A 34 -4.15 2.09 16.61
C TYR A 34 -4.16 1.47 15.21
N LEU A 35 -3.30 1.96 14.31
CA LEU A 35 -3.12 1.39 12.96
C LEU A 35 -2.79 -0.13 12.99
N LEU A 36 -2.42 -0.65 14.16
CA LEU A 36 -2.15 -2.06 14.45
C LEU A 36 -3.41 -2.92 14.63
N ASP A 37 -4.55 -2.31 15.01
CA ASP A 37 -5.80 -3.02 15.34
C ASP A 37 -6.81 -3.02 14.18
N LYS A 38 -6.45 -2.48 13.01
CA LYS A 38 -7.34 -2.49 11.85
C LYS A 38 -7.37 -3.93 11.29
N PRO A 39 -8.49 -4.66 11.37
CA PRO A 39 -8.58 -5.96 10.73
C PRO A 39 -8.29 -5.79 9.23
N THR A 40 -7.36 -6.59 8.72
CA THR A 40 -6.88 -6.54 7.34
C THR A 40 -7.93 -7.11 6.40
N ASN A 41 -9.02 -6.39 6.18
CA ASN A 41 -9.90 -6.57 5.01
C ASN A 41 -9.22 -6.06 3.73
N TRP A 42 -7.88 -6.00 3.73
CA TRP A 42 -7.09 -5.58 2.60
C TRP A 42 -7.26 -6.62 1.51
N VAL A 43 -7.63 -6.15 0.33
CA VAL A 43 -7.76 -6.96 -0.88
C VAL A 43 -6.90 -6.28 -1.93
N GLU A 44 -6.03 -7.06 -2.54
CA GLU A 44 -5.22 -6.58 -3.64
C GLU A 44 -6.11 -6.15 -4.80
N ASN A 45 -5.79 -5.02 -5.43
CA ASN A 45 -6.41 -4.64 -6.70
C ASN A 45 -6.14 -5.72 -7.74
N LYS A 46 -7.19 -6.11 -8.46
CA LYS A 46 -7.09 -7.12 -9.51
C LYS A 46 -6.17 -6.65 -10.63
N VAL A 47 -5.22 -7.51 -11.02
CA VAL A 47 -4.31 -7.28 -12.15
C VAL A 47 -4.82 -8.03 -13.37
N ASP A 48 -5.77 -7.41 -14.07
CA ASP A 48 -6.39 -7.98 -15.27
C ASP A 48 -5.47 -7.89 -16.50
N GLU A 49 -4.82 -6.74 -16.67
CA GLU A 49 -3.93 -6.48 -17.79
C GLU A 49 -2.48 -6.41 -17.32
N LEU A 50 -1.58 -7.00 -18.09
CA LEU A 50 -0.13 -6.87 -17.89
C LEU A 50 0.39 -5.74 -18.78
N PRO A 51 1.44 -5.00 -18.36
CA PRO A 51 2.03 -3.97 -19.20
C PRO A 51 2.63 -4.59 -20.47
N PRO A 52 2.84 -3.79 -21.54
CA PRO A 52 3.70 -4.22 -22.64
C PRO A 52 5.07 -4.66 -22.14
N LEU A 53 5.72 -5.58 -22.86
CA LEU A 53 7.11 -5.95 -22.55
C LEU A 53 8.02 -4.71 -22.61
N PRO A 54 9.04 -4.65 -21.72
CA PRO A 54 9.83 -3.44 -21.55
C PRO A 54 10.72 -3.19 -22.77
N GLN A 55 10.78 -1.93 -23.19
CA GLN A 55 11.62 -1.48 -24.30
C GLN A 55 12.88 -0.81 -23.77
N GLN A 56 14.01 -0.99 -24.46
CA GLN A 56 15.31 -0.45 -24.04
C GLN A 56 15.26 1.06 -23.74
N ALA A 57 14.51 1.85 -24.53
CA ALA A 57 14.40 3.29 -24.37
C ALA A 57 13.69 3.73 -23.07
N ASN A 58 12.98 2.83 -22.41
CA ASN A 58 12.21 3.12 -21.19
C ASN A 58 12.91 2.62 -19.92
N LEU A 59 14.03 1.92 -20.05
CA LEU A 59 14.76 1.33 -18.94
C LEU A 59 15.55 2.39 -18.17
N LEU A 60 15.22 2.53 -16.89
CA LEU A 60 15.91 3.39 -15.96
C LEU A 60 16.82 2.54 -15.08
N PRO A 61 18.15 2.74 -15.10
CA PRO A 61 19.05 2.02 -14.21
C PRO A 61 18.80 2.42 -12.75
N PHE A 62 19.02 1.49 -11.83
CA PHE A 62 19.07 1.79 -10.41
C PHE A 62 20.10 0.90 -9.71
N ASP A 63 20.65 1.40 -8.61
CA ASP A 63 21.67 0.70 -7.84
C ASP A 63 21.03 -0.20 -6.77
N VAL A 64 21.64 -1.36 -6.53
CA VAL A 64 21.22 -2.31 -5.48
C VAL A 64 22.31 -2.47 -4.43
N SER A 65 23.51 -2.84 -4.86
CA SER A 65 24.71 -2.87 -4.03
C SER A 65 25.96 -2.78 -4.91
N GLN A 66 27.10 -2.48 -4.30
CA GLN A 66 28.40 -2.49 -4.99
C GLN A 66 29.00 -3.90 -5.11
N ASN A 67 28.36 -4.91 -4.51
CA ASN A 67 28.88 -6.28 -4.39
C ASN A 67 28.28 -7.24 -5.42
N THR A 68 27.54 -6.74 -6.41
CA THR A 68 26.88 -7.57 -7.43
C THR A 68 27.33 -7.19 -8.84
N PRO A 69 27.61 -8.16 -9.72
CA PRO A 69 27.88 -7.90 -11.13
C PRO A 69 26.60 -7.68 -11.96
N LEU A 70 25.42 -7.79 -11.33
CA LEU A 70 24.14 -7.63 -11.99
C LEU A 70 23.84 -6.16 -12.27
N HIS A 71 23.20 -5.89 -13.41
CA HIS A 71 22.62 -4.59 -13.70
C HIS A 71 21.10 -4.66 -13.59
N PHE A 72 20.52 -3.66 -12.93
CA PHE A 72 19.10 -3.61 -12.64
C PHE A 72 18.47 -2.40 -13.30
N PHE A 73 17.31 -2.61 -13.91
CA PHE A 73 16.56 -1.56 -14.58
C PHE A 73 15.08 -1.64 -14.23
N LEU A 74 14.49 -0.47 -14.05
CA LEU A 74 13.05 -0.29 -13.92
C LEU A 74 12.48 0.14 -15.27
N ASP A 75 11.44 -0.50 -15.77
CA ASP A 75 10.73 -0.01 -16.96
C ASP A 75 9.78 1.13 -16.58
N SER A 76 10.11 2.35 -17.00
CA SER A 76 9.34 3.56 -16.65
C SER A 76 7.88 3.55 -17.10
N LYS A 77 7.50 2.74 -18.11
CA LYS A 77 6.12 2.66 -18.62
C LYS A 77 5.25 1.66 -17.86
N SER A 78 5.87 0.72 -17.15
CA SER A 78 5.17 -0.29 -16.34
C SER A 78 4.74 0.20 -14.94
N VAL A 79 5.34 1.28 -14.43
CA VAL A 79 5.16 1.69 -13.03
C VAL A 79 3.74 2.19 -12.78
N SER A 80 3.07 1.60 -11.79
CA SER A 80 1.78 2.06 -11.29
C SER A 80 1.73 1.99 -9.77
N VAL A 81 0.89 2.84 -9.17
CA VAL A 81 0.64 2.84 -7.71
C VAL A 81 -0.85 2.61 -7.51
N GLY A 82 -1.19 1.44 -6.97
CA GLY A 82 -2.57 1.07 -6.71
C GLY A 82 -3.12 1.73 -5.45
N SER A 83 -4.44 1.89 -5.40
CA SER A 83 -5.17 2.31 -4.19
C SER A 83 -5.02 1.32 -3.02
N ASP A 84 -4.56 0.10 -3.31
CA ASP A 84 -4.22 -0.94 -2.34
C ASP A 84 -2.84 -0.77 -1.70
N GLY A 85 -2.09 0.29 -2.05
CA GLY A 85 -0.76 0.54 -1.50
C GLY A 85 0.35 -0.32 -2.12
N VAL A 86 0.07 -0.97 -3.25
CA VAL A 86 1.05 -1.76 -4.01
C VAL A 86 1.62 -0.93 -5.15
N VAL A 87 2.94 -0.81 -5.19
CA VAL A 87 3.68 -0.28 -6.34
C VAL A 87 3.97 -1.45 -7.28
N ARG A 88 3.39 -1.43 -8.50
CA ARG A 88 3.56 -2.47 -9.51
C ARG A 88 4.49 -1.98 -10.60
N TYR A 89 5.37 -2.86 -11.08
CA TYR A 89 6.44 -2.48 -11.99
C TYR A 89 7.04 -3.69 -12.70
N THR A 90 7.71 -3.42 -13.82
CA THR A 90 8.57 -4.38 -14.50
C THR A 90 10.03 -4.08 -14.17
N VAL A 91 10.74 -5.09 -13.69
CA VAL A 91 12.19 -5.06 -13.50
C VAL A 91 12.88 -5.88 -14.57
N VAL A 92 14.00 -5.36 -15.08
CA VAL A 92 14.91 -6.08 -15.97
C VAL A 92 16.24 -6.23 -15.24
N ILE A 93 16.73 -7.47 -15.16
CA ILE A 93 18.00 -7.81 -14.54
C ILE A 93 18.89 -8.44 -15.60
N THR A 94 20.09 -7.91 -15.79
CA THR A 94 21.04 -8.47 -16.77
C THR A 94 22.35 -8.87 -16.12
N THR A 95 22.96 -9.95 -16.61
CA THR A 95 24.34 -10.34 -16.25
C THR A 95 25.34 -9.83 -17.28
N PRO A 96 26.64 -9.68 -16.91
CA PRO A 96 27.69 -9.37 -17.88
C PRO A 96 27.84 -10.42 -18.99
N THR A 97 27.40 -11.65 -18.73
CA THR A 97 27.40 -12.77 -19.68
C THR A 97 26.18 -12.78 -20.61
N GLY A 98 25.27 -11.80 -20.50
CA GLY A 98 24.15 -11.63 -21.41
C GLY A 98 22.85 -12.33 -21.00
N ALA A 99 22.77 -12.91 -19.80
CA ALA A 99 21.48 -13.37 -19.27
C ALA A 99 20.59 -12.17 -18.99
N ARG A 100 19.29 -12.30 -19.29
CA ARG A 100 18.30 -11.25 -19.11
C ARG A 100 17.04 -11.83 -18.47
N ASN A 101 16.78 -11.42 -17.24
CA ASN A 101 15.56 -11.75 -16.52
C ASN A 101 14.61 -10.55 -16.55
N VAL A 102 13.33 -10.78 -16.82
CA VAL A 102 12.31 -9.74 -16.84
C VAL A 102 11.08 -10.22 -16.09
N ASN A 103 10.72 -9.48 -15.05
CA ASN A 103 9.61 -9.81 -14.17
C ASN A 103 8.66 -8.62 -14.06
N TYR A 104 7.36 -8.89 -14.05
CA TYR A 104 6.35 -7.94 -13.59
C TYR A 104 5.92 -8.29 -12.17
N GLU A 105 6.14 -7.36 -11.25
CA GLU A 105 6.11 -7.58 -9.81
C GLU A 105 5.35 -6.46 -9.10
N GLY A 106 5.06 -6.68 -7.81
CA GLY A 106 4.42 -5.69 -6.95
C GLY A 106 5.08 -5.68 -5.58
N ILE A 107 5.36 -4.48 -5.07
CA ILE A 107 5.81 -4.25 -3.70
C ILE A 107 4.66 -3.63 -2.91
N ARG A 108 4.27 -4.29 -1.82
CA ARG A 108 3.26 -3.84 -0.88
C ARG A 108 3.93 -3.07 0.26
N CYS A 109 3.71 -1.75 0.31
CA CYS A 109 4.47 -0.88 1.19
C CYS A 109 4.15 -1.04 2.69
N ASP A 110 2.93 -1.44 3.07
CA ASP A 110 2.52 -1.50 4.49
C ASP A 110 3.09 -2.71 5.24
N THR A 111 3.32 -3.83 4.53
CA THR A 111 3.79 -5.10 5.11
C THR A 111 5.24 -5.45 4.77
N TYR A 112 5.94 -4.66 3.95
CA TYR A 112 7.29 -4.98 3.48
C TYR A 112 7.35 -6.32 2.73
N GLU A 113 6.39 -6.51 1.82
CA GLU A 113 6.23 -7.74 1.04
C GLU A 113 6.27 -7.43 -0.46
N TRP A 114 6.66 -8.44 -1.24
CA TRP A 114 6.61 -8.38 -2.69
C TRP A 114 5.94 -9.64 -3.26
N ARG A 115 5.50 -9.56 -4.50
CA ARG A 115 5.03 -10.72 -5.28
C ARG A 115 5.41 -10.59 -6.75
N LEU A 116 5.52 -11.73 -7.41
CA LEU A 116 5.62 -11.92 -8.85
C LEU A 116 4.22 -12.10 -9.44
N TYR A 117 3.90 -11.32 -10.47
CA TYR A 117 2.69 -11.48 -11.26
C TYR A 117 2.94 -12.27 -12.53
N ALA A 118 4.07 -12.03 -13.18
CA ALA A 118 4.48 -12.71 -14.40
C ALA A 118 5.99 -12.60 -14.63
N GLY A 119 6.57 -13.62 -15.25
CA GLY A 119 7.91 -13.59 -15.82
C GLY A 119 7.85 -13.55 -17.35
N LEU A 120 8.95 -13.19 -18.00
CA LEU A 120 9.08 -13.33 -19.45
C LEU A 120 8.96 -14.80 -19.85
N ASP A 121 8.17 -15.10 -20.87
CA ASP A 121 8.01 -16.46 -21.37
C ASP A 121 9.27 -16.98 -22.09
N ALA A 122 9.28 -18.29 -22.37
CA ALA A 122 10.39 -18.97 -23.01
C ALA A 122 10.66 -18.47 -24.45
N ASP A 123 9.64 -17.94 -25.13
CA ASP A 123 9.75 -17.40 -26.49
C ASP A 123 10.16 -15.91 -26.51
N HIS A 124 10.34 -15.30 -25.33
CA HIS A 124 10.70 -13.90 -25.10
C HIS A 124 9.78 -12.89 -25.81
N ASN A 125 8.51 -13.24 -25.99
CA ASN A 125 7.55 -12.39 -26.71
C ASN A 125 6.25 -12.14 -25.93
N GLY A 126 6.10 -12.75 -24.76
CA GLY A 126 4.95 -12.58 -23.89
C GLY A 126 5.27 -12.76 -22.41
N TRP A 127 4.20 -12.74 -21.63
CA TRP A 127 4.24 -12.92 -20.18
C TRP A 127 3.76 -14.33 -19.82
N ASP A 128 4.54 -15.01 -19.00
CA ASP A 128 4.15 -16.23 -18.32
C ASP A 128 3.60 -15.90 -16.91
N ARG A 129 2.31 -16.17 -16.69
CA ARG A 129 1.65 -16.00 -15.39
C ARG A 129 1.73 -17.25 -14.50
N THR A 130 2.20 -18.38 -15.02
CA THR A 130 2.26 -19.65 -14.25
C THR A 130 3.30 -19.58 -13.12
N VAL A 131 4.27 -18.67 -13.23
CA VAL A 131 5.30 -18.39 -12.21
C VAL A 131 4.82 -17.44 -11.10
N ALA A 132 3.59 -16.93 -11.16
CA ALA A 132 3.07 -16.01 -10.16
C ALA A 132 3.09 -16.64 -8.75
N ASN A 133 3.39 -15.82 -7.73
CA ASN A 133 3.47 -16.28 -6.35
C ASN A 133 2.56 -15.47 -5.41
N ALA A 134 2.45 -15.91 -4.17
CA ALA A 134 1.84 -15.12 -3.10
C ALA A 134 2.82 -14.04 -2.62
N PHE A 135 2.29 -13.01 -1.94
CA PHE A 135 3.14 -12.05 -1.25
C PHE A 135 4.07 -12.77 -0.28
N SER A 136 5.34 -12.41 -0.34
CA SER A 136 6.37 -12.89 0.57
C SER A 136 7.17 -11.70 1.08
N ARG A 137 7.74 -11.86 2.28
CA ARG A 137 8.56 -10.82 2.90
C ARG A 137 9.75 -10.50 2.01
N ILE A 138 10.04 -9.21 1.84
CA ILE A 138 11.27 -8.77 1.18
C ILE A 138 12.47 -9.21 2.02
N GLU A 139 13.41 -9.91 1.39
CA GLU A 139 14.66 -10.31 2.02
C GLU A 139 15.70 -9.20 1.89
N ASN A 140 16.48 -9.00 2.95
CA ASN A 140 17.63 -8.12 2.92
C ASN A 140 18.88 -8.96 2.64
N GLY A 141 19.58 -8.66 1.55
CA GLY A 141 20.82 -9.32 1.15
C GLY A 141 21.69 -8.38 0.33
N GLU A 142 22.86 -8.82 -0.11
CA GLU A 142 23.77 -7.94 -0.87
C GLU A 142 23.73 -8.19 -2.39
N LEU A 143 23.56 -9.44 -2.84
CA LEU A 143 23.79 -9.78 -4.26
C LEU A 143 22.60 -9.49 -5.18
N ASN A 144 21.37 -9.66 -4.69
CA ASN A 144 20.14 -9.55 -5.49
C ASN A 144 18.98 -8.94 -4.69
N ALA A 145 19.27 -8.04 -3.75
CA ALA A 145 18.25 -7.42 -2.90
C ALA A 145 17.57 -6.20 -3.55
N TYR A 146 17.26 -6.31 -4.85
CA TYR A 146 16.67 -5.20 -5.60
C TYR A 146 15.28 -4.82 -5.09
N HIS A 147 14.51 -5.77 -4.53
CA HIS A 147 13.26 -5.47 -3.84
C HIS A 147 13.46 -4.53 -2.66
N ALA A 148 14.48 -4.78 -1.84
CA ALA A 148 14.80 -3.94 -0.69
C ALA A 148 15.27 -2.55 -1.14
N ALA A 149 16.14 -2.47 -2.16
CA ALA A 149 16.59 -1.20 -2.72
C ALA A 149 15.42 -0.38 -3.27
N LEU A 150 14.56 -0.97 -4.11
CA LEU A 150 13.38 -0.29 -4.65
C LEU A 150 12.43 0.16 -3.54
N TYR A 151 12.15 -0.69 -2.55
CA TYR A 151 11.32 -0.33 -1.40
C TYR A 151 11.88 0.90 -0.69
N GLN A 152 13.16 0.86 -0.30
CA GLN A 152 13.78 1.84 0.60
C GLN A 152 14.13 3.15 -0.10
N ASP A 153 14.59 3.08 -1.35
CA ASP A 153 15.10 4.26 -2.05
C ASP A 153 14.02 5.00 -2.83
N TYR A 154 13.07 4.28 -3.42
CA TYR A 154 12.21 4.85 -4.48
C TYR A 154 10.71 4.63 -4.30
N PHE A 155 10.26 3.57 -3.63
CA PHE A 155 8.84 3.20 -3.66
C PHE A 155 8.10 3.53 -2.37
N CYS A 156 8.69 3.25 -1.21
CA CYS A 156 7.95 3.26 0.06
C CYS A 156 8.64 4.12 1.12
N ALA A 157 7.85 4.86 1.90
CA ALA A 157 8.27 5.50 3.14
C ALA A 157 7.12 5.48 4.14
N ASN A 158 7.43 5.30 5.43
CA ASN A 158 6.41 5.26 6.48
C ASN A 158 5.23 4.30 6.19
N LYS A 159 5.54 3.12 5.63
CA LYS A 159 4.58 2.06 5.29
C LYS A 159 3.57 2.43 4.18
N ILE A 160 3.84 3.44 3.37
CA ILE A 160 3.00 3.86 2.24
C ILE A 160 3.85 4.15 0.99
N PRO A 161 3.27 4.08 -0.23
CA PRO A 161 3.95 4.57 -1.42
C PRO A 161 4.33 6.05 -1.29
N ILE A 162 5.56 6.41 -1.65
CA ILE A 162 6.09 7.76 -1.42
C ILE A 162 5.40 8.84 -2.26
N ALA A 163 4.86 8.46 -3.41
CA ALA A 163 4.25 9.35 -4.38
C ALA A 163 3.47 8.56 -5.43
N ASN A 164 2.86 9.26 -6.39
CA ASN A 164 2.30 8.63 -7.58
C ASN A 164 3.40 8.08 -8.52
N ALA A 165 2.99 7.25 -9.48
CA ALA A 165 3.89 6.59 -10.43
C ALA A 165 4.81 7.56 -11.18
N LYS A 166 4.28 8.70 -11.65
CA LYS A 166 5.08 9.71 -12.37
C LYS A 166 6.25 10.18 -11.52
N ARG A 167 6.00 10.50 -10.24
CA ARG A 167 7.05 10.99 -9.35
C ARG A 167 8.05 9.90 -8.95
N ILE A 168 7.60 8.66 -8.76
CA ILE A 168 8.49 7.51 -8.54
C ILE A 168 9.45 7.36 -9.73
N VAL A 169 8.92 7.38 -10.96
CA VAL A 169 9.72 7.30 -12.18
C VAL A 169 10.72 8.45 -12.28
N GLU A 170 10.30 9.69 -11.99
CA GLU A 170 11.22 10.84 -11.94
C GLU A 170 12.33 10.64 -10.90
N ASN A 171 12.01 10.12 -9.71
CA ASN A 171 13.00 9.89 -8.67
C ASN A 171 14.04 8.86 -9.11
N VAL A 172 13.64 7.76 -9.73
CA VAL A 172 14.57 6.76 -10.28
C VAL A 172 15.41 7.37 -11.40
N GLN A 173 14.78 8.05 -12.36
CA GLN A 173 15.47 8.69 -13.49
C GLN A 173 16.57 9.66 -13.04
N PHE A 174 16.30 10.45 -11.98
CA PHE A 174 17.24 11.43 -11.45
C PHE A 174 18.03 10.94 -10.22
N HIS A 175 17.97 9.63 -9.90
CA HIS A 175 18.66 9.01 -8.77
C HIS A 175 18.41 9.72 -7.42
N ARG A 176 17.17 10.16 -7.20
CA ARG A 176 16.72 10.83 -5.96
C ARG A 176 16.19 9.80 -4.97
N THR A 177 17.09 9.23 -4.19
CA THR A 177 16.75 8.25 -3.15
C THR A 177 16.15 8.92 -1.91
N GLN A 178 15.37 8.18 -1.11
CA GLN A 178 14.84 8.67 0.17
C GLN A 178 15.93 9.21 1.11
N SER A 179 17.10 8.55 1.12
CA SER A 179 18.28 8.94 1.88
C SER A 179 18.74 10.37 1.58
N VAL A 180 18.55 10.84 0.34
CA VAL A 180 18.90 12.19 -0.10
C VAL A 180 17.79 13.20 0.19
N LEU A 181 16.53 12.77 0.25
CA LEU A 181 15.37 13.65 0.46
C LEU A 181 15.13 14.03 1.92
N ILE A 182 15.68 13.27 2.87
CA ILE A 182 15.51 13.48 4.32
C ILE A 182 16.62 14.37 4.90
N ARG A 183 17.62 14.76 4.10
CA ARG A 183 18.76 15.59 4.53
C ARG A 183 18.64 17.02 4.02
#